data_AF-A0A3D2PPQ7-F1
#
_entry.id   AF-A0A3D2PPQ7-F1
#
_cell.length_a   1.000
_cell.length_b   1.000
_cell.length_c   1.000
_cell.angle_alpha   90.00
_cell.angle_beta   90.00
_cell.angle_gamma   90.00
#
_symmetry.space_group_name_H-M   'P 1'
#
loop_
_entity.id
_entity.type
_entity.pdbx_description
1 polymer ?
#
loop_
_entity_poly.entity_id
_entity_poly.type
_entity_poly.pdbx_seq_one_letter_code
_entity_poly.pdbx_strand_id
1 'polypeptide(L)'
;MRMNKRILVFGMTTAFAASLLGGCGTSTSNTSSVKSSVTSNAVAFNNTTLTGTVTKVDGSTITLSLASSMGGMMGGVPQGGGQMPSGNGNAPGNTPADNNTSSDNSTDSKDQQTPPDKPDGDSQDSNNQQTPPDKPDGHNTTDTQNTDTSDSNTTAESNDSQTPPDLPSGEALSGTDSDNSTTFTLTISDESVLEDITLDDITEGTTLTITFGDDNSITSIAKSESNSNAPGGMGGGSTTVDTGTGATTITSDTEDSNATYASSSQDENALRVEGSVSYTGDNLTIKKSGDTSNTENSDFYGLNAGFLTLDGANTTLSNSTITTDAQGANGIFVYGEGSSVDVSNTTITTSADNSGGIDVTGGASIKANNLNIETSGNSSAAIRSDRGGGTLDVSNGTYTTNGTGSPAVYCTADISVSNATLQANASEGVVIEGQNSVTLTDCDVTGNMQGTYQGDENENLHTIMIYQSMSGDAEEGEANLSITGGSITGENGDLIYSTNTSSVVNLEDVDLTLANDTLLRIEGNDGSRGWGTSGSNGADMSLFATKQTLTGKIIVDEISSLTLTMSDNSSFEGSINENQEGGTVAVSLDDSSTWTLTGDSYVTSFEGSMDNVNLNGYTLYVDGVAQSK
;
A
#
# COMPACT_ATOMS: atom_id res chain seq x y z
N MET A 1 -54.19 53.69 -3.75
CA MET A 1 -54.76 52.73 -4.73
C MET A 1 -53.65 52.40 -5.73
N ARG A 2 -53.41 51.12 -6.07
CA ARG A 2 -52.31 50.73 -6.98
C ARG A 2 -52.54 51.28 -8.39
N MET A 3 -51.49 51.77 -9.06
CA MET A 3 -51.39 51.76 -10.52
C MET A 3 -49.93 51.64 -10.98
N ASN A 4 -49.76 51.06 -12.16
CA ASN A 4 -48.50 50.50 -12.66
C ASN A 4 -47.79 51.42 -13.66
N LYS A 5 -46.47 51.17 -13.78
CA LYS A 5 -45.64 51.23 -15.01
C LYS A 5 -45.19 52.57 -15.61
N ARG A 6 -43.89 52.52 -15.94
CA ARG A 6 -43.16 53.06 -17.11
C ARG A 6 -42.36 54.36 -16.98
N ILE A 7 -41.06 54.16 -17.20
CA ILE A 7 -39.94 55.03 -17.55
C ILE A 7 -40.33 56.19 -18.47
N LEU A 8 -39.74 57.36 -18.23
CA LEU A 8 -39.53 58.41 -19.23
C LEU A 8 -38.12 59.00 -19.07
N VAL A 9 -37.41 59.19 -20.18
CA VAL A 9 -36.05 59.76 -20.24
C VAL A 9 -36.10 61.14 -20.89
N PHE A 10 -35.45 62.13 -20.27
CA PHE A 10 -34.95 63.41 -20.82
C PHE A 10 -34.10 64.05 -19.70
N GLY A 11 -32.87 64.56 -19.86
CA GLY A 11 -31.98 64.67 -21.01
C GLY A 11 -31.49 66.11 -21.22
N MET A 12 -30.19 66.41 -21.05
CA MET A 12 -29.54 67.57 -21.70
C MET A 12 -27.98 67.59 -21.62
N THR A 13 -27.35 67.70 -22.80
CA THR A 13 -26.16 68.55 -23.17
C THR A 13 -24.99 68.70 -22.18
N THR A 14 -23.74 68.48 -22.60
CA THR A 14 -23.05 69.37 -23.57
C THR A 14 -22.09 68.66 -24.52
N ALA A 15 -21.84 69.29 -25.68
CA ALA A 15 -20.92 68.80 -26.72
C ALA A 15 -19.70 69.71 -26.88
N PHE A 16 -18.58 69.15 -27.32
CA PHE A 16 -17.60 69.87 -28.13
C PHE A 16 -16.97 68.92 -29.14
N ALA A 17 -16.75 69.40 -30.37
CA ALA A 17 -16.19 68.63 -31.46
C ALA A 17 -15.02 69.38 -32.09
N ALA A 18 -13.96 68.66 -32.47
CA ALA A 18 -13.01 69.09 -33.47
C ALA A 18 -12.35 67.86 -34.12
N SER A 19 -12.45 67.77 -35.44
CA SER A 19 -11.93 66.69 -36.28
C SER A 19 -10.48 66.92 -36.69
N LEU A 20 -9.75 65.84 -37.04
CA LEU A 20 -8.92 65.79 -38.26
C LEU A 20 -8.66 64.33 -38.68
N LEU A 21 -8.45 64.13 -39.98
CA LEU A 21 -8.38 62.82 -40.65
C LEU A 21 -6.94 62.37 -40.91
N GLY A 22 -6.69 61.05 -40.92
CA GLY A 22 -5.70 60.44 -41.81
C GLY A 22 -4.75 59.43 -41.17
N GLY A 23 -4.75 58.18 -41.67
CA GLY A 23 -3.68 57.21 -41.45
C GLY A 23 -4.16 55.77 -41.23
N CYS A 24 -4.13 54.93 -42.27
CA CYS A 24 -4.21 53.48 -42.08
C CYS A 24 -2.93 52.97 -41.39
N GLY A 25 -3.10 52.18 -40.34
CA GLY A 25 -2.04 51.39 -39.72
C GLY A 25 -2.66 50.23 -38.96
N THR A 26 -2.57 49.02 -39.51
CA THR A 26 -2.99 47.80 -38.82
C THR A 26 -2.02 47.51 -37.68
N SER A 27 -2.47 47.73 -36.44
CA SER A 27 -1.77 47.28 -35.24
C SER A 27 -2.72 46.40 -34.46
N THR A 28 -2.53 45.08 -34.61
CA THR A 28 -3.20 44.08 -33.77
C THR A 28 -2.76 44.33 -32.33
N SER A 29 -3.70 44.71 -31.47
CA SER A 29 -3.45 44.78 -30.03
C SER A 29 -3.33 43.35 -29.51
N ASN A 30 -2.11 42.82 -29.40
CA ASN A 30 -1.86 41.65 -28.57
C ASN A 30 -2.13 42.06 -27.11
N THR A 31 -3.34 41.80 -26.64
CA THR A 31 -3.58 41.57 -25.22
C THR A 31 -2.95 40.22 -24.88
N SER A 32 -1.64 40.23 -24.61
CA SER A 32 -1.01 39.12 -23.93
C SER A 32 -1.65 39.01 -22.55
N SER A 33 -2.53 38.03 -22.34
CA SER A 33 -2.88 37.60 -20.99
C SER A 33 -1.58 37.16 -20.31
N VAL A 34 -1.29 37.75 -19.15
CA VAL A 34 -0.10 37.36 -18.38
C VAL A 34 -0.45 36.05 -17.69
N LYS A 35 -0.18 34.92 -18.36
CA LYS A 35 -0.32 33.59 -17.74
C LYS A 35 0.48 33.59 -16.43
N SER A 36 -0.16 33.18 -15.34
CA SER A 36 0.52 32.90 -14.07
C SER A 36 1.65 31.89 -14.33
N SER A 37 2.85 32.17 -13.81
CA SER A 37 4.06 31.42 -14.16
C SER A 37 4.62 30.64 -12.97
N VAL A 38 4.89 29.36 -13.19
CA VAL A 38 5.61 28.48 -12.24
C VAL A 38 7.11 28.60 -12.48
N THR A 39 7.89 28.74 -11.40
CA THR A 39 9.35 28.61 -11.46
C THR A 39 9.78 27.46 -10.53
N SER A 40 9.82 26.24 -11.07
CA SER A 40 10.32 25.05 -10.38
C SER A 40 11.61 24.55 -11.03
N ASN A 41 12.49 23.95 -10.23
CA ASN A 41 13.58 23.14 -10.77
C ASN A 41 13.02 21.75 -11.11
N ALA A 42 12.91 21.47 -12.42
CA ALA A 42 12.83 20.13 -13.01
C ALA A 42 11.53 19.29 -12.84
N VAL A 43 10.35 19.89 -12.68
CA VAL A 43 9.06 19.14 -12.78
C VAL A 43 8.07 19.82 -13.74
N ALA A 44 7.37 19.03 -14.55
CA ALA A 44 6.28 19.47 -15.42
C ALA A 44 4.94 18.94 -14.90
N PHE A 45 3.92 19.79 -14.86
CA PHE A 45 2.63 19.56 -14.22
C PHE A 45 1.46 19.64 -15.23
N ASN A 46 1.70 19.33 -16.51
CA ASN A 46 0.68 19.47 -17.55
C ASN A 46 -0.53 18.57 -17.26
N ASN A 47 -1.74 19.14 -17.25
CA ASN A 47 -2.99 18.42 -17.02
C ASN A 47 -3.05 17.65 -15.69
N THR A 48 -2.53 18.24 -14.61
CA THR A 48 -2.59 17.68 -13.24
C THR A 48 -3.22 18.65 -12.25
N THR A 49 -3.81 18.12 -11.17
CA THR A 49 -4.21 18.91 -9.99
C THR A 49 -3.30 18.57 -8.82
N LEU A 50 -2.80 19.58 -8.10
CA LEU A 50 -1.92 19.44 -6.94
C LEU A 50 -2.55 20.10 -5.71
N THR A 51 -2.33 19.52 -4.54
CA THR A 51 -2.68 20.15 -3.25
C THR A 51 -1.40 20.47 -2.49
N GLY A 52 -1.28 21.68 -1.96
CA GLY A 52 -0.10 22.12 -1.23
C GLY A 52 -0.39 23.14 -0.14
N THR A 53 0.38 23.10 0.93
CA THR A 53 0.30 24.06 2.03
C THR A 53 1.27 25.20 1.78
N VAL A 54 0.76 26.44 1.82
CA VAL A 54 1.55 27.65 1.64
C VAL A 54 2.52 27.81 2.79
N THR A 55 3.82 27.73 2.49
CA THR A 55 4.91 27.92 3.47
C THR A 55 5.44 29.34 3.48
N LYS A 56 5.14 30.15 2.45
CA LYS A 56 5.54 31.56 2.37
C LYS A 56 4.67 32.37 1.41
N VAL A 57 4.42 33.64 1.75
CA VAL A 57 3.71 34.61 0.89
C VAL A 57 4.53 35.91 0.74
N ASP A 58 4.76 36.34 -0.51
CA ASP A 58 5.37 37.63 -0.86
C ASP A 58 4.58 38.31 -1.99
N GLY A 59 3.58 39.12 -1.61
CA GLY A 59 2.63 39.71 -2.54
C GLY A 59 1.79 38.64 -3.24
N SER A 60 1.78 38.63 -4.58
CA SER A 60 1.12 37.58 -5.38
C SER A 60 2.02 36.37 -5.69
N THR A 61 3.21 36.30 -5.09
CA THR A 61 4.10 35.14 -5.18
C THR A 61 3.97 34.30 -3.93
N ILE A 62 3.67 33.01 -4.10
CA ILE A 62 3.49 32.06 -2.99
C ILE A 62 4.41 30.87 -3.18
N THR A 63 5.01 30.42 -2.07
CA THR A 63 5.75 29.16 -1.99
C THR A 63 4.86 28.13 -1.31
N LEU A 64 4.75 26.97 -1.93
CA LEU A 64 3.95 25.83 -1.48
C LEU A 64 4.87 24.67 -1.17
N SER A 65 4.69 24.04 -0.02
CA SER A 65 5.06 22.64 0.20
C SER A 65 3.95 21.80 -0.41
N LEU A 66 4.27 20.88 -1.31
CA LEU A 66 3.29 19.89 -1.74
C LEU A 66 2.90 19.03 -0.53
N ALA A 67 1.60 18.85 -0.32
CA ALA A 67 1.15 17.61 0.28
C ALA A 67 1.35 16.55 -0.81
N SER A 68 1.91 15.40 -0.48
CA SER A 68 1.75 14.23 -1.33
C SER A 68 0.23 14.03 -1.53
N SER A 69 -0.24 14.17 -2.77
CA SER A 69 -1.55 13.63 -3.14
C SER A 69 -1.57 12.18 -2.67
N MET A 70 -2.60 11.78 -1.91
CA MET A 70 -2.69 10.47 -1.24
C MET A 70 -2.11 9.38 -2.13
N GLY A 71 -0.87 9.03 -1.80
CA GLY A 71 0.06 8.31 -2.67
C GLY A 71 0.01 6.83 -2.39
N GLY A 72 -1.20 6.31 -2.15
CA GLY A 72 -1.52 4.91 -2.32
C GLY A 72 -1.33 4.55 -3.78
N MET A 73 -0.06 4.37 -4.15
CA MET A 73 0.42 3.82 -5.42
C MET A 73 0.24 4.70 -6.67
N MET A 74 1.36 5.23 -7.18
CA MET A 74 1.48 5.64 -8.58
C MET A 74 2.66 4.93 -9.24
N GLY A 75 2.41 4.38 -10.43
CA GLY A 75 3.21 3.30 -11.01
C GLY A 75 4.66 3.65 -11.35
N GLY A 76 5.54 2.65 -11.23
CA GLY A 76 6.94 2.74 -11.60
C GLY A 76 7.14 2.91 -13.12
N VAL A 77 7.94 3.90 -13.51
CA VAL A 77 8.37 4.10 -14.90
C VAL A 77 9.34 2.97 -15.30
N PRO A 78 9.12 2.24 -16.42
CA PRO A 78 10.05 1.21 -16.86
C PRO A 78 11.42 1.78 -17.23
N GLN A 79 12.49 1.39 -16.51
CA GLN A 79 13.87 1.65 -16.94
C GLN A 79 14.23 0.77 -18.15
N GLY A 80 13.92 1.27 -19.35
CA GLY A 80 14.17 0.63 -20.64
C GLY A 80 15.34 1.23 -21.42
N GLY A 81 16.53 1.35 -20.82
CA GLY A 81 17.75 1.87 -21.45
C GLY A 81 18.39 0.94 -22.51
N GLY A 82 17.60 0.44 -23.47
CA GLY A 82 18.01 -0.56 -24.46
C GLY A 82 18.09 -0.02 -25.90
N GLN A 83 19.31 0.04 -26.45
CA GLN A 83 19.60 0.59 -27.77
C GLN A 83 18.98 -0.21 -28.95
N MET A 84 18.11 0.42 -29.73
CA MET A 84 17.61 -0.13 -31.02
C MET A 84 18.73 -0.25 -32.09
N PRO A 85 18.79 -1.38 -32.81
CA PRO A 85 19.34 -1.46 -34.17
C PRO A 85 18.22 -1.54 -35.22
N SER A 86 18.40 -0.88 -36.37
CA SER A 86 17.40 -0.86 -37.46
C SER A 86 17.37 -2.14 -38.30
N GLY A 87 16.20 -2.49 -38.85
CA GLY A 87 16.06 -3.59 -39.80
C GLY A 87 14.71 -3.61 -40.55
N ASN A 88 14.74 -3.38 -41.87
CA ASN A 88 13.56 -3.36 -42.75
C ASN A 88 12.77 -4.69 -42.79
N GLY A 89 11.44 -4.57 -42.91
CA GLY A 89 10.79 -4.95 -44.19
C GLY A 89 9.71 -6.06 -44.20
N ASN A 90 8.61 -5.72 -44.87
CA ASN A 90 7.57 -6.58 -45.47
C ASN A 90 6.52 -7.27 -44.56
N ALA A 91 5.27 -6.84 -44.73
CA ALA A 91 4.08 -7.69 -44.61
C ALA A 91 4.01 -8.69 -45.80
N PRO A 92 3.21 -9.78 -45.73
CA PRO A 92 1.74 -9.67 -45.90
C PRO A 92 0.93 -10.62 -45.00
N GLY A 93 -0.39 -10.38 -44.88
CA GLY A 93 -1.32 -11.28 -44.19
C GLY A 93 -2.16 -12.15 -45.13
N ASN A 94 -2.90 -13.12 -44.55
CA ASN A 94 -4.29 -13.43 -44.95
C ASN A 94 -4.95 -14.47 -44.00
N THR A 95 -6.28 -14.50 -44.06
CA THR A 95 -7.21 -15.34 -43.28
C THR A 95 -7.12 -16.86 -43.56
N PRO A 96 -7.58 -17.72 -42.61
CA PRO A 96 -7.71 -19.16 -42.83
C PRO A 96 -8.95 -19.54 -43.65
N ALA A 97 -8.91 -20.71 -44.31
CA ALA A 97 -10.05 -21.34 -44.98
C ALA A 97 -9.94 -22.87 -44.95
N ASP A 98 -11.08 -23.52 -45.19
CA ASP A 98 -11.49 -24.81 -44.63
C ASP A 98 -11.27 -26.04 -45.55
N ASN A 99 -11.56 -27.25 -45.02
CA ASN A 99 -11.67 -28.58 -45.67
C ASN A 99 -10.34 -29.28 -46.06
N ASN A 100 -10.18 -30.60 -45.86
CA ASN A 100 -11.15 -31.64 -46.27
C ASN A 100 -11.06 -32.98 -45.49
N THR A 101 -12.02 -33.86 -45.78
CA THR A 101 -12.55 -35.01 -45.02
C THR A 101 -11.95 -36.40 -45.34
N SER A 102 -12.48 -37.42 -44.63
CA SER A 102 -12.51 -38.87 -44.96
C SER A 102 -11.41 -39.73 -44.32
N SER A 103 -11.67 -40.88 -43.67
CA SER A 103 -12.93 -41.61 -43.36
C SER A 103 -12.68 -42.79 -42.39
N ASP A 104 -13.73 -43.21 -41.67
CA ASP A 104 -14.13 -44.59 -41.26
C ASP A 104 -13.14 -45.78 -41.39
N ASN A 105 -13.11 -46.79 -40.50
CA ASN A 105 -14.25 -47.36 -39.76
C ASN A 105 -13.86 -48.22 -38.53
N SER A 106 -14.89 -48.58 -37.75
CA SER A 106 -15.03 -49.59 -36.66
C SER A 106 -14.24 -50.92 -36.79
N THR A 107 -14.02 -51.79 -35.78
CA THR A 107 -14.87 -52.24 -34.64
C THR A 107 -14.09 -52.90 -33.48
N ASP A 108 -14.56 -52.68 -32.24
CA ASP A 108 -14.89 -53.66 -31.16
C ASP A 108 -13.96 -54.87 -30.83
N SER A 109 -13.48 -54.95 -29.57
CA SER A 109 -13.51 -56.16 -28.72
C SER A 109 -13.13 -55.85 -27.26
N LYS A 110 -13.69 -56.63 -26.32
CA LYS A 110 -13.54 -56.49 -24.85
C LYS A 110 -12.44 -57.40 -24.29
N ASP A 111 -11.80 -57.02 -23.18
CA ASP A 111 -11.97 -57.67 -21.86
C ASP A 111 -10.91 -57.28 -20.79
N GLN A 112 -11.41 -56.80 -19.64
CA GLN A 112 -11.11 -57.29 -18.27
C GLN A 112 -9.67 -57.77 -17.90
N GLN A 113 -8.94 -57.00 -17.07
CA GLN A 113 -8.51 -57.32 -15.67
C GLN A 113 -7.27 -56.54 -15.15
N THR A 114 -7.14 -56.53 -13.81
CA THR A 114 -6.33 -55.67 -12.91
C THR A 114 -4.82 -56.02 -12.78
N PRO A 115 -3.98 -55.09 -12.25
CA PRO A 115 -2.52 -55.23 -12.12
C PRO A 115 -2.08 -56.08 -10.89
N PRO A 116 -0.81 -56.56 -10.84
CA PRO A 116 0.31 -55.82 -10.21
C PRO A 116 1.61 -55.91 -11.08
N ASP A 117 2.88 -55.66 -10.67
CA ASP A 117 3.52 -55.47 -9.35
C ASP A 117 4.87 -54.69 -9.44
N LYS A 118 5.50 -54.41 -8.27
CA LYS A 118 6.84 -53.81 -8.05
C LYS A 118 8.00 -54.84 -8.16
N PRO A 119 9.24 -54.42 -8.46
CA PRO A 119 10.44 -55.21 -8.18
C PRO A 119 11.25 -54.68 -6.97
N ASP A 120 11.59 -55.59 -6.04
CA ASP A 120 12.67 -55.47 -5.04
C ASP A 120 13.73 -56.57 -5.28
N GLY A 121 14.91 -56.42 -4.69
CA GLY A 121 15.96 -57.47 -4.57
C GLY A 121 17.22 -57.18 -5.41
N ASP A 122 18.36 -56.86 -4.78
CA ASP A 122 19.37 -57.80 -4.25
C ASP A 122 20.42 -58.19 -5.32
N SER A 123 21.73 -58.38 -5.08
CA SER A 123 22.65 -58.15 -3.95
C SER A 123 24.10 -58.21 -4.52
N GLN A 124 25.25 -58.15 -3.85
CA GLN A 124 25.67 -58.20 -2.43
C GLN A 124 27.12 -57.60 -2.32
N ASP A 125 27.50 -57.00 -1.16
CA ASP A 125 28.70 -57.30 -0.33
C ASP A 125 30.14 -57.23 -0.93
N SER A 126 31.24 -56.86 -0.23
CA SER A 126 31.53 -56.88 1.22
C SER A 126 32.70 -55.95 1.66
N ASN A 127 32.80 -55.70 2.98
CA ASN A 127 34.02 -55.43 3.78
C ASN A 127 34.79 -54.07 3.57
N ASN A 128 35.38 -53.40 4.58
CA ASN A 128 35.58 -53.73 6.00
C ASN A 128 35.70 -52.48 6.92
N GLN A 129 35.59 -52.72 8.23
CA GLN A 129 35.53 -51.83 9.40
C GLN A 129 36.65 -50.78 9.68
N GLN A 130 36.30 -49.88 10.62
CA GLN A 130 37.09 -49.20 11.68
C GLN A 130 37.52 -47.73 11.49
N THR A 131 37.55 -47.02 12.64
CA THR A 131 37.47 -45.55 12.81
C THR A 131 38.84 -44.92 13.24
N PRO A 132 38.92 -43.63 13.67
CA PRO A 132 39.66 -42.56 12.99
C PRO A 132 41.01 -42.19 13.65
N PRO A 133 41.75 -41.20 13.10
CA PRO A 133 42.28 -40.15 13.98
C PRO A 133 42.44 -38.73 13.36
N ASP A 134 42.85 -37.79 14.21
CA ASP A 134 42.85 -36.32 14.06
C ASP A 134 43.93 -35.66 13.18
N LYS A 135 43.68 -34.35 12.97
CA LYS A 135 44.56 -33.18 12.76
C LYS A 135 46.10 -33.38 12.70
N PRO A 136 46.79 -32.68 11.77
CA PRO A 136 48.22 -32.41 11.87
C PRO A 136 48.53 -31.01 12.47
N ASP A 137 49.33 -30.97 13.53
CA ASP A 137 50.22 -29.84 13.86
C ASP A 137 51.68 -30.32 13.74
N GLY A 138 52.60 -29.45 13.31
CA GLY A 138 54.04 -29.69 13.33
C GLY A 138 54.81 -28.42 12.95
N HIS A 139 55.47 -27.74 13.90
CA HIS A 139 56.91 -27.84 14.20
C HIS A 139 57.83 -27.55 12.99
N ASN A 140 58.88 -26.72 13.10
CA ASN A 140 59.82 -26.64 14.22
C ASN A 140 60.54 -25.28 14.37
N THR A 141 61.19 -25.11 15.52
CA THR A 141 62.10 -24.04 15.99
C THR A 141 63.35 -23.87 15.09
N THR A 142 64.16 -22.78 15.13
CA THR A 142 64.98 -22.31 16.27
C THR A 142 65.34 -20.81 16.28
N ASP A 143 65.02 -20.17 17.42
CA ASP A 143 65.91 -19.36 18.29
C ASP A 143 67.14 -18.62 17.68
N THR A 144 67.18 -17.29 17.82
CA THR A 144 68.44 -16.56 18.07
C THR A 144 68.21 -15.25 18.85
N GLN A 145 68.30 -15.35 20.18
CA GLN A 145 68.88 -14.35 21.09
C GLN A 145 68.70 -12.83 20.83
N ASN A 146 67.92 -12.22 21.73
CA ASN A 146 68.39 -11.29 22.79
C ASN A 146 68.21 -9.75 22.62
N THR A 147 67.65 -9.13 23.68
CA THR A 147 67.74 -7.70 24.11
C THR A 147 67.19 -6.59 23.18
N ASP A 148 66.62 -5.47 23.66
CA ASP A 148 66.09 -5.08 24.98
C ASP A 148 65.23 -3.79 24.83
N THR A 149 64.44 -3.45 25.86
CA THR A 149 63.98 -2.10 26.27
C THR A 149 63.58 -0.99 25.26
N SER A 150 62.28 -0.67 25.31
CA SER A 150 61.69 0.65 25.66
C SER A 150 61.91 1.94 24.82
N ASP A 151 60.76 2.54 24.49
CA ASP A 151 60.37 3.96 24.66
C ASP A 151 61.02 5.14 23.90
N SER A 152 60.12 6.11 23.63
CA SER A 152 60.35 7.56 23.60
C SER A 152 61.01 8.21 22.37
N ASN A 153 60.14 8.67 21.45
CA ASN A 153 59.94 10.10 21.12
C ASN A 153 61.17 10.98 20.74
N THR A 154 61.18 11.57 19.54
CA THR A 154 61.48 13.01 19.35
C THR A 154 61.19 13.56 17.93
N THR A 155 60.51 14.71 17.92
CA THR A 155 60.44 15.83 16.95
C THR A 155 61.61 16.08 15.97
N ALA A 156 61.33 16.58 14.74
CA ALA A 156 61.50 18.00 14.35
C ALA A 156 61.41 18.31 12.82
N GLU A 157 60.69 19.40 12.45
CA GLU A 157 60.98 20.46 11.45
C GLU A 157 61.36 20.15 9.96
N SER A 158 61.09 20.98 8.93
CA SER A 158 60.28 22.23 8.76
C SER A 158 60.12 22.63 7.25
N ASN A 159 59.21 23.59 6.96
CA ASN A 159 59.23 24.61 5.87
C ASN A 159 59.04 24.21 4.37
N ASP A 160 58.37 24.98 3.49
CA ASP A 160 57.61 26.26 3.59
C ASP A 160 56.73 26.53 2.31
N SER A 161 55.91 27.61 2.34
CA SER A 161 55.43 28.46 1.21
C SER A 161 54.11 28.13 0.46
N GLN A 162 52.97 28.70 0.91
CA GLN A 162 52.27 29.90 0.31
C GLN A 162 50.84 30.15 0.86
N THR A 163 50.45 31.43 0.99
CA THR A 163 49.18 32.02 1.52
C THR A 163 48.86 33.33 0.74
N PRO A 164 47.84 34.19 1.02
CA PRO A 164 46.60 34.14 1.86
C PRO A 164 45.36 34.37 0.93
N PRO A 165 44.27 35.19 1.14
CA PRO A 165 43.66 35.83 2.34
C PRO A 165 42.10 35.83 2.49
N ASP A 166 41.66 35.88 3.76
CA ASP A 166 40.63 36.73 4.42
C ASP A 166 39.12 36.83 4.06
N LEU A 167 38.35 36.73 5.15
CA LEU A 167 36.95 37.12 5.39
C LEU A 167 36.76 38.64 5.60
N PRO A 168 35.51 39.12 5.59
CA PRO A 168 35.02 39.89 6.75
C PRO A 168 33.69 39.37 7.34
N SER A 169 33.34 39.89 8.53
CA SER A 169 32.41 39.30 9.51
C SER A 169 31.00 39.92 9.58
N GLY A 170 30.02 39.12 10.03
CA GLY A 170 28.69 39.55 10.52
C GLY A 170 27.54 39.07 9.61
N GLU A 171 26.41 38.54 10.09
CA GLU A 171 25.92 38.35 11.47
C GLU A 171 25.36 36.92 11.66
N ALA A 172 25.10 36.51 12.90
CA ALA A 172 24.49 35.22 13.19
C ALA A 172 22.95 35.30 13.07
N LEU A 173 22.38 34.43 12.23
CA LEU A 173 20.98 34.03 12.32
C LEU A 173 20.93 32.50 12.42
N SER A 174 20.26 32.02 13.46
CA SER A 174 19.98 30.61 13.70
C SER A 174 18.84 30.15 12.80
N GLY A 175 19.05 29.07 12.06
CA GLY A 175 18.05 28.40 11.24
C GLY A 175 18.66 27.17 10.60
N THR A 176 18.38 26.00 11.17
CA THR A 176 18.74 24.70 10.58
C THR A 176 17.61 24.29 9.64
N ASP A 177 17.68 24.69 8.38
CA ASP A 177 16.83 24.13 7.33
C ASP A 177 17.34 22.74 6.97
N SER A 178 16.62 21.73 7.41
CA SER A 178 16.72 20.33 6.97
C SER A 178 15.38 19.85 6.42
N ASP A 179 14.78 20.66 5.54
CA ASP A 179 13.55 20.35 4.83
C ASP A 179 13.88 19.66 3.50
N ASN A 180 13.61 18.36 3.41
CA ASN A 180 13.54 17.65 2.12
C ASN A 180 12.10 17.66 1.55
N SER A 181 11.36 18.75 1.80
CA SER A 181 10.04 18.98 1.20
C SER A 181 10.20 19.47 -0.24
N THR A 182 9.45 18.86 -1.17
CA THR A 182 9.33 19.39 -2.54
C THR A 182 8.51 20.67 -2.51
N THR A 183 9.21 21.79 -2.38
CA THR A 183 8.62 23.13 -2.46
C THR A 183 8.68 23.66 -3.90
N PHE A 184 7.61 24.35 -4.31
CA PHE A 184 7.61 25.10 -5.56
C PHE A 184 6.99 26.48 -5.35
N THR A 185 7.37 27.44 -6.20
CA THR A 185 6.91 28.82 -6.12
C THR A 185 6.17 29.20 -7.40
N LEU A 186 5.00 29.81 -7.24
CA LEU A 186 4.18 30.32 -8.33
C LEU A 186 3.86 31.80 -8.09
N THR A 187 3.79 32.56 -9.18
CA THR A 187 3.35 33.96 -9.14
C THR A 187 1.99 34.08 -9.81
N ILE A 188 0.97 34.38 -9.01
CA ILE A 188 -0.39 34.63 -9.49
C ILE A 188 -0.37 35.99 -10.21
N SER A 189 -0.59 35.94 -11.52
CA SER A 189 -0.57 37.10 -12.41
C SER A 189 -1.94 37.39 -13.05
N ASP A 190 -2.82 36.40 -13.01
CA ASP A 190 -4.22 36.49 -13.41
C ASP A 190 -5.07 36.02 -12.21
N GLU A 191 -5.73 36.94 -11.53
CA GLU A 191 -6.61 36.63 -10.38
C GLU A 191 -7.90 35.91 -10.80
N SER A 192 -8.22 35.81 -12.10
CA SER A 192 -9.43 35.11 -12.56
C SER A 192 -9.34 33.58 -12.45
N VAL A 193 -8.16 33.03 -12.12
CA VAL A 193 -8.00 31.61 -11.75
C VAL A 193 -8.33 31.34 -10.28
N LEU A 194 -8.53 32.37 -9.44
CA LEU A 194 -8.89 32.19 -8.04
C LEU A 194 -10.37 31.79 -7.95
N GLU A 195 -10.64 30.59 -7.43
CA GLU A 195 -12.00 30.08 -7.24
C GLU A 195 -12.45 30.32 -5.79
N ASP A 196 -13.47 31.17 -5.64
CA ASP A 196 -14.10 31.60 -4.37
C ASP A 196 -13.15 32.14 -3.27
N ILE A 197 -11.91 32.49 -3.64
CA ILE A 197 -10.92 33.15 -2.79
C ILE A 197 -10.31 34.42 -3.40
N THR A 198 -9.67 35.22 -2.56
CA THR A 198 -8.82 36.36 -2.97
C THR A 198 -7.36 36.13 -2.56
N LEU A 199 -6.44 36.93 -3.10
CA LEU A 199 -5.03 36.88 -2.67
C LEU A 199 -4.86 37.17 -1.16
N ASP A 200 -5.73 37.99 -0.57
CA ASP A 200 -5.72 38.30 0.87
C ASP A 200 -6.12 37.09 1.74
N ASP A 201 -6.80 36.08 1.16
CA ASP A 201 -7.19 34.84 1.85
C ASP A 201 -6.09 33.77 1.85
N ILE A 202 -4.99 34.01 1.11
CA ILE A 202 -3.85 33.10 0.99
C ILE A 202 -2.75 33.56 1.95
N THR A 203 -2.67 32.93 3.11
CA THR A 203 -1.61 33.15 4.11
C THR A 203 -0.73 31.92 4.28
N GLU A 204 0.41 32.07 4.94
CA GLU A 204 1.17 30.92 5.48
C GLU A 204 0.24 29.99 6.28
N GLY A 205 0.39 28.68 6.08
CA GLY A 205 -0.50 27.64 6.61
C GLY A 205 -1.79 27.41 5.80
N THR A 206 -2.08 28.19 4.76
CA THR A 206 -3.24 27.95 3.89
C THR A 206 -2.97 26.78 2.94
N THR A 207 -3.82 25.76 2.93
CA THR A 207 -3.78 24.71 1.91
C THR A 207 -4.54 25.16 0.66
N LEU A 208 -3.88 25.06 -0.50
CA LEU A 208 -4.45 25.37 -1.81
C LEU A 208 -4.50 24.13 -2.69
N THR A 209 -5.54 24.03 -3.51
CA THR A 209 -5.64 23.08 -4.62
C THR A 209 -5.47 23.85 -5.92
N ILE A 210 -4.56 23.41 -6.77
CA ILE A 210 -4.13 24.11 -7.99
C ILE A 210 -4.27 23.15 -9.17
N THR A 211 -5.09 23.51 -10.15
CA THR A 211 -5.21 22.75 -11.40
C THR A 211 -4.37 23.40 -12.49
N PHE A 212 -3.61 22.57 -13.19
CA PHE A 212 -2.80 22.94 -14.34
C PHE A 212 -3.41 22.31 -15.60
N GLY A 213 -3.59 23.09 -16.65
CA GLY A 213 -3.90 22.60 -17.99
C GLY A 213 -2.64 22.28 -18.79
N ASP A 214 -2.77 22.34 -20.12
CA ASP A 214 -1.63 22.29 -21.04
C ASP A 214 -0.60 23.39 -20.73
N ASP A 215 0.66 23.16 -21.12
CA ASP A 215 1.81 24.08 -21.00
C ASP A 215 2.17 24.59 -19.59
N ASN A 216 1.80 23.82 -18.55
CA ASN A 216 1.84 24.21 -17.13
C ASN A 216 1.02 25.48 -16.82
N SER A 217 0.03 25.82 -17.65
CA SER A 217 -0.84 26.97 -17.35
C SER A 217 -1.81 26.65 -16.22
N ILE A 218 -1.81 27.47 -15.17
CA ILE A 218 -2.77 27.36 -14.07
C ILE A 218 -4.17 27.71 -14.61
N THR A 219 -5.12 26.79 -14.42
CA THR A 219 -6.53 26.96 -14.82
C THR A 219 -7.41 27.33 -13.63
N SER A 220 -7.12 26.80 -12.43
CA SER A 220 -7.78 27.19 -11.18
C SER A 220 -6.85 27.09 -9.97
N ILE A 221 -7.14 27.89 -8.94
CA ILE A 221 -6.56 27.88 -7.61
C ILE A 221 -7.72 28.07 -6.63
N ALA A 222 -8.04 27.03 -5.86
CA ALA A 222 -9.02 27.08 -4.78
C ALA A 222 -8.31 26.94 -3.43
N LYS A 223 -8.92 27.47 -2.37
CA LYS A 223 -8.50 27.19 -0.99
C LYS A 223 -9.20 25.92 -0.52
N SER A 224 -8.42 24.98 0.00
CA SER A 224 -8.99 23.83 0.68
C SER A 224 -9.56 24.31 2.01
N GLU A 225 -10.90 24.27 2.17
CA GLU A 225 -11.56 24.75 3.38
C GLU A 225 -11.36 23.78 4.54
N SER A 226 -10.45 24.13 5.46
CA SER A 226 -10.42 23.53 6.80
C SER A 226 -11.59 24.08 7.63
N ASN A 227 -12.67 23.29 7.70
CA ASN A 227 -13.89 23.67 8.40
C ASN A 227 -13.70 23.67 9.92
N SER A 228 -13.20 24.79 10.44
CA SER A 228 -12.76 24.96 11.83
C SER A 228 -13.92 25.12 12.81
N ASN A 229 -14.68 24.04 13.06
CA ASN A 229 -15.52 23.86 14.25
C ASN A 229 -15.98 22.40 14.53
N ALA A 230 -15.08 21.42 14.39
CA ALA A 230 -15.15 20.13 15.10
C ALA A 230 -13.73 19.53 15.20
N PRO A 231 -13.38 18.77 16.25
CA PRO A 231 -12.12 18.04 16.30
C PRO A 231 -12.23 16.70 15.54
N GLY A 232 -11.31 16.47 14.59
CA GLY A 232 -11.19 15.22 13.83
C GLY A 232 -11.93 15.23 12.48
N GLY A 233 -11.24 14.77 11.44
CA GLY A 233 -11.77 14.53 10.09
C GLY A 233 -11.69 15.73 9.12
N MET A 234 -11.04 15.51 7.96
CA MET A 234 -11.69 15.39 6.64
C MET A 234 -10.63 15.42 5.53
N GLY A 235 -10.39 14.29 4.88
CA GLY A 235 -9.82 14.24 3.54
C GLY A 235 -10.82 14.78 2.51
N GLY A 236 -10.36 15.62 1.58
CA GLY A 236 -11.21 16.30 0.60
C GLY A 236 -11.41 15.52 -0.70
N GLY A 237 -12.13 14.40 -0.64
CA GLY A 237 -12.71 13.75 -1.82
C GLY A 237 -13.92 14.53 -2.36
N SER A 238 -14.40 14.18 -3.55
CA SER A 238 -15.60 14.80 -4.15
C SER A 238 -16.81 14.72 -3.22
N THR A 239 -17.52 15.84 -3.00
CA THR A 239 -18.74 15.87 -2.15
C THR A 239 -19.95 15.19 -2.80
N THR A 240 -19.83 14.70 -4.04
CA THR A 240 -20.82 13.86 -4.71
C THR A 240 -20.25 12.46 -4.92
N VAL A 241 -20.79 11.49 -4.19
CA VAL A 241 -20.61 10.05 -4.45
C VAL A 241 -21.02 9.77 -5.89
N ASP A 242 -20.09 9.22 -6.68
CA ASP A 242 -20.36 8.75 -8.05
C ASP A 242 -20.04 7.26 -8.13
N THR A 243 -21.03 6.51 -8.59
CA THR A 243 -21.02 5.04 -8.71
C THR A 243 -21.14 4.61 -10.18
N GLY A 244 -21.13 5.56 -11.12
CA GLY A 244 -21.25 5.34 -12.55
C GLY A 244 -22.64 4.90 -13.02
N THR A 245 -22.75 4.59 -14.31
CA THR A 245 -23.93 3.90 -14.88
C THR A 245 -23.75 2.38 -14.85
N GLY A 246 -24.77 1.62 -15.25
CA GLY A 246 -24.64 0.21 -15.56
C GLY A 246 -25.00 -0.06 -17.02
N ALA A 247 -24.15 -0.79 -17.74
CA ALA A 247 -24.47 -1.28 -19.09
C ALA A 247 -25.66 -2.25 -19.04
N THR A 248 -25.83 -2.94 -17.92
CA THR A 248 -27.10 -3.51 -17.46
C THR A 248 -27.32 -3.15 -16.00
N THR A 249 -28.51 -2.63 -15.66
CA THR A 249 -28.92 -2.34 -14.29
C THR A 249 -30.16 -3.15 -13.93
N ILE A 250 -30.06 -3.95 -12.87
CA ILE A 250 -31.16 -4.73 -12.28
C ILE A 250 -31.78 -3.93 -11.12
N THR A 251 -33.09 -3.68 -11.22
CA THR A 251 -33.88 -2.85 -10.27
C THR A 251 -35.15 -3.55 -9.78
N SER A 252 -35.22 -4.87 -9.96
CA SER A 252 -36.30 -5.74 -9.46
C SER A 252 -35.81 -7.17 -9.30
N ASP A 253 -36.44 -7.94 -8.43
CA ASP A 253 -36.10 -9.35 -8.18
C ASP A 253 -35.94 -10.13 -9.49
N THR A 254 -34.77 -10.73 -9.70
CA THR A 254 -34.37 -11.35 -10.98
C THR A 254 -33.48 -12.57 -10.74
N GLU A 255 -33.74 -13.65 -11.50
CA GLU A 255 -32.90 -14.85 -11.57
C GLU A 255 -32.36 -14.98 -13.00
N ASP A 256 -31.03 -14.92 -13.17
CA ASP A 256 -30.33 -15.14 -14.43
C ASP A 256 -29.52 -16.43 -14.39
N SER A 257 -29.40 -17.10 -15.55
CA SER A 257 -28.39 -18.14 -15.72
C SER A 257 -27.79 -18.14 -17.12
N ASN A 258 -26.51 -18.49 -17.24
CA ASN A 258 -25.80 -18.62 -18.51
C ASN A 258 -25.76 -17.31 -19.33
N ALA A 259 -25.95 -16.15 -18.68
CA ALA A 259 -25.97 -14.84 -19.34
C ALA A 259 -24.55 -14.25 -19.47
N THR A 260 -24.40 -13.27 -20.36
CA THR A 260 -23.16 -12.51 -20.51
C THR A 260 -23.45 -11.02 -20.36
N TYR A 261 -22.74 -10.38 -19.44
CA TYR A 261 -22.79 -8.94 -19.19
C TYR A 261 -21.44 -8.31 -19.54
N ALA A 262 -21.45 -7.17 -20.22
CA ALA A 262 -20.23 -6.55 -20.69
C ALA A 262 -20.35 -5.03 -20.80
N SER A 263 -19.30 -4.31 -20.39
CA SER A 263 -19.11 -2.89 -20.63
C SER A 263 -17.70 -2.62 -21.16
N SER A 264 -17.63 -1.79 -22.20
CA SER A 264 -16.38 -1.20 -22.70
C SER A 264 -16.41 0.33 -22.65
N SER A 265 -17.40 0.90 -21.97
CA SER A 265 -17.53 2.36 -21.79
C SER A 265 -16.77 2.77 -20.53
N GLN A 266 -16.25 4.00 -20.52
CA GLN A 266 -15.77 4.66 -19.31
C GLN A 266 -16.94 4.88 -18.33
N ASP A 267 -16.65 4.79 -17.02
CA ASP A 267 -17.58 5.10 -15.91
C ASP A 267 -18.89 4.28 -15.89
N GLU A 268 -18.87 3.10 -16.52
CA GLU A 268 -20.04 2.24 -16.69
C GLU A 268 -19.74 0.81 -16.26
N ASN A 269 -20.39 0.39 -15.18
CA ASN A 269 -20.34 -0.97 -14.64
C ASN A 269 -20.86 -2.00 -15.65
N ALA A 270 -20.27 -3.19 -15.73
CA ALA A 270 -20.72 -4.21 -16.68
C ALA A 270 -22.06 -4.85 -16.27
N LEU A 271 -22.24 -5.15 -14.98
CA LEU A 271 -23.52 -5.48 -14.36
C LEU A 271 -23.67 -4.70 -13.05
N ARG A 272 -24.79 -4.00 -12.88
CA ARG A 272 -25.15 -3.25 -11.67
C ARG A 272 -26.47 -3.78 -11.11
N VAL A 273 -26.55 -3.97 -9.79
CA VAL A 273 -27.78 -4.34 -9.09
C VAL A 273 -28.02 -3.32 -7.99
N GLU A 274 -29.16 -2.64 -8.03
CA GLU A 274 -29.45 -1.50 -7.15
C GLU A 274 -30.87 -1.51 -6.57
N GLY A 275 -31.01 -0.92 -5.38
CA GLY A 275 -32.24 -0.83 -4.62
C GLY A 275 -32.52 -2.08 -3.79
N SER A 276 -33.58 -2.06 -2.99
CA SER A 276 -33.97 -3.17 -2.11
C SER A 276 -34.55 -4.37 -2.88
N VAL A 277 -33.69 -5.11 -3.58
CA VAL A 277 -34.02 -6.22 -4.49
C VAL A 277 -33.22 -7.48 -4.18
N SER A 278 -33.74 -8.64 -4.60
CA SER A 278 -33.03 -9.92 -4.56
C SER A 278 -32.57 -10.33 -5.97
N TYR A 279 -31.27 -10.48 -6.17
CA TYR A 279 -30.70 -10.98 -7.43
C TYR A 279 -30.06 -12.36 -7.26
N THR A 280 -30.20 -13.24 -8.24
CA THR A 280 -29.44 -14.49 -8.32
C THR A 280 -28.90 -14.70 -9.72
N GLY A 281 -27.58 -14.86 -9.84
CA GLY A 281 -26.88 -15.14 -11.10
C GLY A 281 -26.12 -16.46 -11.03
N ASP A 282 -26.39 -17.39 -11.95
CA ASP A 282 -25.66 -18.66 -12.05
C ASP A 282 -24.95 -18.82 -13.40
N ASN A 283 -23.68 -19.25 -13.37
CA ASN A 283 -22.86 -19.46 -14.57
C ASN A 283 -22.83 -18.22 -15.49
N LEU A 284 -22.62 -17.03 -14.91
CA LEU A 284 -22.52 -15.77 -15.64
C LEU A 284 -21.12 -15.55 -16.21
N THR A 285 -21.04 -14.81 -17.31
CA THR A 285 -19.78 -14.24 -17.82
C THR A 285 -19.86 -12.73 -17.77
N ILE A 286 -19.03 -12.08 -16.94
CA ILE A 286 -19.04 -10.62 -16.75
C ILE A 286 -17.71 -10.05 -17.26
N LYS A 287 -17.75 -8.97 -18.06
CA LYS A 287 -16.55 -8.40 -18.71
C LYS A 287 -16.49 -6.87 -18.67
N LYS A 288 -15.35 -6.30 -18.30
CA LYS A 288 -15.19 -4.83 -18.17
C LYS A 288 -13.85 -4.33 -18.72
N SER A 289 -13.91 -3.53 -19.78
CA SER A 289 -12.73 -3.13 -20.58
C SER A 289 -12.63 -1.63 -20.95
N GLY A 290 -13.37 -0.77 -20.23
CA GLY A 290 -13.25 0.69 -20.38
C GLY A 290 -12.75 1.29 -19.07
N ASP A 291 -11.78 2.21 -19.13
CA ASP A 291 -11.14 2.78 -17.94
C ASP A 291 -12.07 3.73 -17.17
N THR A 292 -11.86 3.84 -15.86
CA THR A 292 -12.49 4.87 -15.03
C THR A 292 -11.99 6.27 -15.41
N SER A 293 -12.79 7.32 -15.20
CA SER A 293 -12.31 8.70 -15.16
C SER A 293 -11.79 9.12 -13.78
N ASN A 294 -12.10 8.35 -12.74
CA ASN A 294 -11.73 8.64 -11.36
C ASN A 294 -11.49 7.35 -10.57
N THR A 295 -10.23 7.07 -10.24
CA THR A 295 -9.83 5.91 -9.42
C THR A 295 -10.31 6.01 -7.97
N GLU A 296 -10.37 7.20 -7.38
CA GLU A 296 -10.90 7.42 -6.02
C GLU A 296 -12.36 6.92 -5.90
N ASN A 297 -13.20 7.24 -6.90
CA ASN A 297 -14.58 6.77 -6.94
C ASN A 297 -14.68 5.26 -7.25
N SER A 298 -13.72 4.69 -7.97
CA SER A 298 -13.65 3.24 -8.21
C SER A 298 -13.30 2.48 -6.95
N ASP A 299 -12.35 3.00 -6.17
CA ASP A 299 -11.85 2.42 -4.92
C ASP A 299 -12.86 2.59 -3.76
N PHE A 300 -13.59 3.71 -3.66
CA PHE A 300 -14.49 3.96 -2.52
C PHE A 300 -15.98 3.74 -2.79
N TYR A 301 -16.42 3.80 -4.05
CA TYR A 301 -17.84 3.77 -4.42
C TYR A 301 -18.18 2.75 -5.53
N GLY A 302 -17.18 2.02 -6.02
CA GLY A 302 -17.38 0.96 -7.01
C GLY A 302 -17.70 1.47 -8.41
N LEU A 303 -17.35 2.72 -8.72
CA LEU A 303 -17.35 3.23 -10.09
C LEU A 303 -16.56 2.26 -10.99
N ASN A 304 -17.10 1.98 -12.19
CA ASN A 304 -16.41 1.23 -13.24
C ASN A 304 -16.22 -0.28 -12.97
N ALA A 305 -16.87 -0.90 -11.98
CA ALA A 305 -16.71 -2.31 -11.65
C ALA A 305 -17.24 -3.30 -12.70
N GLY A 306 -16.76 -4.56 -12.63
CA GLY A 306 -17.36 -5.69 -13.34
C GLY A 306 -18.76 -5.98 -12.83
N PHE A 307 -18.89 -6.26 -11.54
CA PHE A 307 -20.17 -6.46 -10.86
C PHE A 307 -20.29 -5.52 -9.66
N LEU A 308 -21.26 -4.59 -9.72
CA LEU A 308 -21.55 -3.64 -8.64
C LEU A 308 -22.89 -3.97 -7.97
N THR A 309 -22.89 -4.11 -6.64
CA THR A 309 -24.10 -4.23 -5.82
C THR A 309 -24.20 -3.05 -4.85
N LEU A 310 -25.31 -2.32 -4.85
CA LEU A 310 -25.50 -1.16 -3.97
C LEU A 310 -26.98 -0.86 -3.62
N ASP A 311 -27.21 0.22 -2.85
CA ASP A 311 -28.54 0.73 -2.47
C ASP A 311 -29.46 -0.30 -1.77
N GLY A 312 -28.88 -1.21 -0.99
CA GLY A 312 -29.61 -2.23 -0.23
C GLY A 312 -29.97 -3.49 -1.04
N ALA A 313 -29.33 -3.70 -2.19
CA ALA A 313 -29.49 -4.90 -2.99
C ALA A 313 -28.82 -6.11 -2.31
N ASN A 314 -29.50 -7.26 -2.35
CA ASN A 314 -29.00 -8.52 -1.79
C ASN A 314 -28.86 -9.51 -2.94
N THR A 315 -27.64 -9.99 -3.19
CA THR A 315 -27.34 -10.76 -4.40
C THR A 315 -26.65 -12.07 -4.11
N THR A 316 -26.87 -13.07 -4.97
CA THR A 316 -26.18 -14.34 -4.94
C THR A 316 -25.56 -14.60 -6.31
N LEU A 317 -24.26 -14.93 -6.36
CA LEU A 317 -23.53 -15.20 -7.60
C LEU A 317 -22.82 -16.55 -7.51
N SER A 318 -23.14 -17.49 -8.40
CA SER A 318 -22.55 -18.83 -8.42
C SER A 318 -21.92 -19.21 -9.75
N ASN A 319 -20.89 -20.05 -9.70
CA ASN A 319 -20.30 -20.75 -10.86
C ASN A 319 -19.83 -19.82 -12.00
N SER A 320 -19.53 -18.56 -11.70
CA SER A 320 -19.40 -17.50 -12.71
C SER A 320 -17.94 -17.21 -13.09
N THR A 321 -17.74 -16.41 -14.12
CA THR A 321 -16.42 -15.88 -14.52
C THR A 321 -16.51 -14.38 -14.74
N ILE A 322 -15.64 -13.63 -14.05
CA ILE A 322 -15.51 -12.19 -14.17
C ILE A 322 -14.12 -11.88 -14.72
N THR A 323 -14.04 -11.01 -15.73
CA THR A 323 -12.76 -10.56 -16.30
C THR A 323 -12.78 -9.05 -16.46
N THR A 324 -11.82 -8.35 -15.86
CA THR A 324 -11.66 -6.91 -16.01
C THR A 324 -10.23 -6.57 -16.47
N ASP A 325 -10.12 -5.69 -17.47
CA ASP A 325 -8.84 -5.35 -18.12
C ASP A 325 -8.63 -3.83 -18.28
N ALA A 326 -9.25 -3.04 -17.40
CA ALA A 326 -9.25 -1.58 -17.43
C ALA A 326 -9.05 -0.96 -16.04
N GLN A 327 -8.47 0.25 -15.97
CA GLN A 327 -8.16 0.92 -14.70
C GLN A 327 -9.44 1.21 -13.90
N GLY A 328 -9.39 1.00 -12.58
CA GLY A 328 -10.54 1.19 -11.68
C GLY A 328 -11.60 0.07 -11.76
N ALA A 329 -11.40 -0.97 -12.59
CA ALA A 329 -12.42 -1.98 -12.83
C ALA A 329 -12.35 -3.13 -11.81
N ASN A 330 -12.76 -2.90 -10.57
CA ASN A 330 -12.87 -3.94 -9.55
C ASN A 330 -13.76 -5.11 -10.01
N GLY A 331 -13.40 -6.35 -9.65
CA GLY A 331 -14.10 -7.56 -10.11
C GLY A 331 -15.54 -7.64 -9.58
N ILE A 332 -15.68 -7.71 -8.26
CA ILE A 332 -16.93 -7.52 -7.52
C ILE A 332 -16.73 -6.36 -6.54
N PHE A 333 -17.68 -5.42 -6.53
CA PHE A 333 -17.70 -4.31 -5.59
C PHE A 333 -19.07 -4.24 -4.91
N VAL A 334 -19.09 -4.01 -3.60
CA VAL A 334 -20.33 -3.85 -2.82
C VAL A 334 -20.26 -2.58 -1.99
N TYR A 335 -21.22 -1.68 -2.23
CA TYR A 335 -21.24 -0.35 -1.61
C TYR A 335 -22.51 -0.11 -0.79
N GLY A 336 -22.31 0.43 0.42
CA GLY A 336 -23.36 1.03 1.24
C GLY A 336 -24.11 0.06 2.16
N GLU A 337 -24.52 0.57 3.31
CA GLU A 337 -25.24 -0.18 4.36
C GLU A 337 -26.44 -0.96 3.82
N GLY A 338 -26.50 -2.25 4.14
CA GLY A 338 -27.57 -3.16 3.75
C GLY A 338 -27.44 -3.78 2.35
N SER A 339 -26.43 -3.38 1.58
CA SER A 339 -26.04 -4.06 0.33
C SER A 339 -25.23 -5.32 0.66
N SER A 340 -25.47 -6.43 -0.05
CA SER A 340 -24.76 -7.69 0.18
C SER A 340 -24.56 -8.56 -1.07
N VAL A 341 -23.45 -9.31 -1.08
CA VAL A 341 -23.15 -10.36 -2.07
C VAL A 341 -22.81 -11.67 -1.35
N ASP A 342 -23.50 -12.75 -1.71
CA ASP A 342 -23.15 -14.14 -1.35
C ASP A 342 -22.61 -14.84 -2.62
N VAL A 343 -21.29 -14.91 -2.78
CA VAL A 343 -20.61 -15.37 -4.00
C VAL A 343 -19.90 -16.71 -3.79
N SER A 344 -20.04 -17.63 -4.76
CA SER A 344 -19.39 -18.94 -4.69
C SER A 344 -18.88 -19.48 -6.02
N ASN A 345 -17.87 -20.34 -5.96
CA ASN A 345 -17.35 -21.13 -7.09
C ASN A 345 -17.05 -20.27 -8.35
N THR A 346 -16.58 -19.05 -8.15
CA THR A 346 -16.47 -18.03 -9.18
C THR A 346 -15.00 -17.66 -9.41
N THR A 347 -14.61 -17.55 -10.68
CA THR A 347 -13.26 -17.09 -11.08
C THR A 347 -13.30 -15.60 -11.37
N ILE A 348 -12.36 -14.85 -10.81
CA ILE A 348 -12.20 -13.41 -11.04
C ILE A 348 -10.77 -13.18 -11.53
N THR A 349 -10.61 -12.51 -12.66
CA THR A 349 -9.29 -12.12 -13.18
C THR A 349 -9.30 -10.64 -13.50
N THR A 350 -8.37 -9.90 -12.91
CA THR A 350 -8.21 -8.45 -13.12
C THR A 350 -6.77 -8.14 -13.57
N SER A 351 -6.59 -7.25 -14.55
CA SER A 351 -5.27 -7.04 -15.17
C SER A 351 -4.72 -5.61 -15.21
N ALA A 352 -5.45 -4.62 -14.70
CA ALA A 352 -5.05 -3.22 -14.70
C ALA A 352 -4.85 -2.68 -13.27
N ASP A 353 -4.30 -1.47 -13.12
CA ASP A 353 -4.12 -0.83 -11.82
C ASP A 353 -5.47 -0.41 -11.19
N ASN A 354 -5.54 -0.32 -9.87
CA ASN A 354 -6.77 -0.02 -9.09
C ASN A 354 -7.93 -0.98 -9.46
N SER A 355 -7.65 -2.27 -9.61
CA SER A 355 -8.58 -3.28 -10.13
C SER A 355 -8.51 -4.52 -9.23
N GLY A 356 -9.03 -4.40 -8.01
CA GLY A 356 -9.08 -5.46 -7.01
C GLY A 356 -10.07 -6.59 -7.34
N GLY A 357 -9.97 -7.68 -6.59
CA GLY A 357 -10.77 -8.89 -6.79
C GLY A 357 -12.20 -8.78 -6.27
N ILE A 358 -12.36 -8.85 -4.94
CA ILE A 358 -13.60 -8.56 -4.22
C ILE A 358 -13.37 -7.38 -3.27
N ASP A 359 -14.31 -6.45 -3.22
CA ASP A 359 -14.16 -5.20 -2.47
C ASP A 359 -15.47 -4.75 -1.78
N VAL A 360 -15.37 -4.30 -0.53
CA VAL A 360 -16.51 -3.90 0.31
C VAL A 360 -16.26 -2.55 0.99
N THR A 361 -17.25 -1.65 0.90
CA THR A 361 -17.13 -0.27 1.41
C THR A 361 -18.47 0.25 1.95
N GLY A 362 -18.40 1.32 2.76
CA GLY A 362 -19.59 2.02 3.25
C GLY A 362 -20.55 1.18 4.11
N GLY A 363 -20.06 0.17 4.82
CA GLY A 363 -20.87 -0.69 5.70
C GLY A 363 -21.62 -1.82 4.98
N ALA A 364 -21.22 -2.16 3.76
CA ALA A 364 -21.73 -3.31 3.02
C ALA A 364 -21.18 -4.65 3.55
N SER A 365 -21.67 -5.78 3.01
CA SER A 365 -21.13 -7.11 3.34
C SER A 365 -20.88 -8.01 2.12
N ILE A 366 -19.81 -8.79 2.19
CA ILE A 366 -19.51 -9.88 1.24
C ILE A 366 -19.37 -11.18 2.01
N LYS A 367 -19.97 -12.23 1.46
CA LYS A 367 -19.67 -13.61 1.80
C LYS A 367 -19.14 -14.33 0.57
N ALA A 368 -17.96 -14.93 0.70
CA ALA A 368 -17.23 -15.57 -0.39
C ALA A 368 -16.92 -17.04 -0.06
N ASN A 369 -17.22 -17.94 -1.00
CA ASN A 369 -16.90 -19.35 -0.86
C ASN A 369 -16.22 -19.95 -2.10
N ASN A 370 -15.02 -20.49 -1.94
CA ASN A 370 -14.28 -21.19 -3.00
C ASN A 370 -14.14 -20.33 -4.27
N LEU A 371 -13.54 -19.15 -4.14
CA LEU A 371 -13.20 -18.29 -5.27
C LEU A 371 -11.80 -18.60 -5.81
N ASN A 372 -11.58 -18.29 -7.08
CA ASN A 372 -10.24 -18.25 -7.67
C ASN A 372 -10.00 -16.86 -8.22
N ILE A 373 -9.26 -16.03 -7.47
CA ILE A 373 -8.98 -14.64 -7.79
C ILE A 373 -7.52 -14.49 -8.20
N GLU A 374 -7.28 -13.85 -9.34
CA GLU A 374 -5.95 -13.42 -9.76
C GLU A 374 -5.98 -11.96 -10.20
N THR A 375 -5.20 -11.11 -9.53
CA THR A 375 -5.01 -9.70 -9.89
C THR A 375 -3.60 -9.45 -10.40
N SER A 376 -3.45 -8.55 -11.38
CA SER A 376 -2.13 -8.29 -12.02
C SER A 376 -1.63 -6.86 -11.94
N GLY A 377 -2.51 -5.87 -11.79
CA GLY A 377 -2.09 -4.47 -11.63
C GLY A 377 -1.66 -4.14 -10.21
N ASN A 378 -1.14 -2.94 -10.03
CA ASN A 378 -0.84 -2.35 -8.72
C ASN A 378 -2.14 -1.88 -8.05
N SER A 379 -2.12 -1.66 -6.73
CA SER A 379 -3.30 -1.22 -5.96
C SER A 379 -4.51 -2.15 -6.10
N SER A 380 -4.26 -3.44 -6.33
CA SER A 380 -5.26 -4.41 -6.77
C SER A 380 -5.28 -5.61 -5.84
N ALA A 381 -5.60 -5.39 -4.56
CA ALA A 381 -5.73 -6.46 -3.58
C ALA A 381 -6.80 -7.49 -4.01
N ALA A 382 -6.56 -8.78 -3.71
CA ALA A 382 -7.50 -9.84 -4.08
C ALA A 382 -8.74 -9.85 -3.16
N ILE A 383 -8.53 -9.63 -1.87
CA ILE A 383 -9.55 -9.38 -0.85
C ILE A 383 -9.32 -7.96 -0.34
N ARG A 384 -10.27 -7.05 -0.57
CA ARG A 384 -10.13 -5.63 -0.26
C ARG A 384 -11.32 -5.12 0.54
N SER A 385 -11.06 -4.10 1.34
CA SER A 385 -12.07 -3.25 1.95
C SER A 385 -11.52 -1.84 2.06
N ASP A 386 -12.41 -0.85 1.99
CA ASP A 386 -12.02 0.56 1.93
C ASP A 386 -13.02 1.48 2.67
N ARG A 387 -12.82 2.80 2.54
CA ARG A 387 -13.55 3.89 3.22
C ARG A 387 -14.96 3.54 3.72
N GLY A 388 -15.13 3.63 5.05
CA GLY A 388 -16.40 3.34 5.74
C GLY A 388 -16.63 1.86 6.07
N GLY A 389 -15.65 0.99 5.78
CA GLY A 389 -15.61 -0.40 6.24
C GLY A 389 -16.75 -1.27 5.73
N GLY A 390 -16.98 -2.38 6.43
CA GLY A 390 -17.95 -3.42 6.06
C GLY A 390 -17.61 -4.74 6.74
N THR A 391 -18.07 -5.85 6.17
CA THR A 391 -17.70 -7.20 6.63
C THR A 391 -17.40 -8.13 5.46
N LEU A 392 -16.31 -8.91 5.55
CA LEU A 392 -15.97 -9.99 4.63
C LEU A 392 -15.88 -11.35 5.37
N ASP A 393 -16.72 -12.31 4.98
CA ASP A 393 -16.66 -13.72 5.42
C ASP A 393 -16.19 -14.58 4.24
N VAL A 394 -14.89 -14.91 4.21
CA VAL A 394 -14.22 -15.61 3.10
C VAL A 394 -13.84 -17.03 3.53
N SER A 395 -14.20 -18.02 2.71
CA SER A 395 -13.95 -19.42 3.01
C SER A 395 -13.54 -20.23 1.79
N ASN A 396 -12.39 -20.91 1.86
CA ASN A 396 -11.78 -21.67 0.76
C ASN A 396 -11.39 -20.80 -0.45
N GLY A 397 -10.59 -21.39 -1.32
CA GLY A 397 -10.19 -20.79 -2.59
C GLY A 397 -8.73 -20.30 -2.61
N THR A 398 -8.40 -19.58 -3.66
CA THR A 398 -7.05 -19.07 -3.93
C THR A 398 -7.13 -17.61 -4.36
N TYR A 399 -6.32 -16.78 -3.73
CA TYR A 399 -6.35 -15.33 -3.87
C TYR A 399 -4.92 -14.86 -4.15
N THR A 400 -4.62 -14.66 -5.43
CA THR A 400 -3.27 -14.36 -5.92
C THR A 400 -3.20 -12.92 -6.42
N THR A 401 -2.18 -12.19 -6.00
CA THR A 401 -1.88 -10.83 -6.49
C THR A 401 -0.46 -10.76 -7.05
N ASN A 402 -0.26 -9.95 -8.09
CA ASN A 402 1.04 -9.85 -8.78
C ASN A 402 1.61 -8.42 -8.90
N GLY A 403 0.81 -7.38 -8.64
CA GLY A 403 1.30 -6.00 -8.61
C GLY A 403 1.92 -5.62 -7.25
N THR A 404 2.60 -4.48 -7.21
CA THR A 404 3.05 -3.90 -5.93
C THR A 404 1.86 -3.25 -5.20
N GLY A 405 1.99 -3.09 -3.87
CA GLY A 405 0.92 -2.62 -2.95
C GLY A 405 -0.45 -3.21 -3.25
N SER A 406 -0.44 -4.48 -3.65
CA SER A 406 -1.60 -5.31 -3.94
C SER A 406 -1.50 -6.48 -2.99
N PRO A 407 -1.72 -6.30 -1.68
CA PRO A 407 -1.62 -7.40 -0.74
C PRO A 407 -2.72 -8.42 -1.01
N ALA A 408 -2.52 -9.66 -0.54
CA ALA A 408 -3.58 -10.67 -0.68
C ALA A 408 -4.84 -10.26 0.10
N VAL A 409 -4.66 -9.60 1.26
CA VAL A 409 -5.71 -8.96 2.06
C VAL A 409 -5.35 -7.51 2.37
N TYR A 410 -6.21 -6.56 2.02
CA TYR A 410 -6.15 -5.15 2.44
C TYR A 410 -7.37 -4.81 3.31
N CYS A 411 -7.13 -4.36 4.54
CA CYS A 411 -8.17 -4.28 5.58
C CYS A 411 -8.38 -2.86 6.16
N THR A 412 -9.58 -2.32 5.91
CA THR A 412 -10.18 -1.18 6.61
C THR A 412 -11.57 -1.55 7.17
N ALA A 413 -11.80 -2.83 7.49
CA ALA A 413 -13.10 -3.41 7.84
C ALA A 413 -12.96 -4.60 8.83
N ASP A 414 -14.03 -5.37 9.04
CA ASP A 414 -13.94 -6.69 9.69
C ASP A 414 -13.80 -7.79 8.64
N ILE A 415 -12.62 -8.40 8.52
CA ILE A 415 -12.32 -9.47 7.57
C ILE A 415 -12.06 -10.79 8.31
N SER A 416 -12.79 -11.84 7.93
CA SER A 416 -12.53 -13.22 8.33
C SER A 416 -12.23 -14.06 7.10
N VAL A 417 -11.11 -14.79 7.10
CA VAL A 417 -10.71 -15.72 6.03
C VAL A 417 -10.42 -17.09 6.63
N SER A 418 -10.86 -18.15 5.96
CA SER A 418 -10.58 -19.52 6.41
C SER A 418 -10.29 -20.50 5.27
N ASN A 419 -9.46 -21.51 5.53
CA ASN A 419 -9.17 -22.64 4.62
C ASN A 419 -8.67 -22.20 3.22
N ALA A 420 -7.97 -21.07 3.11
CA ALA A 420 -7.65 -20.40 1.85
C ALA A 420 -6.15 -20.18 1.65
N THR A 421 -5.72 -20.17 0.39
CA THR A 421 -4.36 -19.76 -0.01
C THR A 421 -4.36 -18.29 -0.40
N LEU A 422 -3.54 -17.48 0.27
CA LEU A 422 -3.40 -16.04 0.12
C LEU A 422 -1.96 -15.74 -0.33
N GLN A 423 -1.77 -15.37 -1.60
CA GLN A 423 -0.44 -15.30 -2.22
C GLN A 423 -0.20 -13.91 -2.85
N ALA A 424 0.67 -13.11 -2.24
CA ALA A 424 1.12 -11.84 -2.80
C ALA A 424 2.53 -11.96 -3.38
N ASN A 425 2.64 -11.99 -4.72
CA ASN A 425 3.91 -12.25 -5.42
C ASN A 425 4.86 -11.03 -5.46
N ALA A 426 4.34 -9.83 -5.20
CA ALA A 426 5.11 -8.58 -5.20
C ALA A 426 4.75 -7.62 -4.05
N SER A 427 3.99 -8.09 -3.06
CA SER A 427 3.42 -7.29 -1.97
C SER A 427 3.42 -8.07 -0.64
N GLU A 428 2.99 -7.38 0.40
CA GLU A 428 2.61 -7.89 1.71
C GLU A 428 1.52 -8.97 1.58
N GLY A 429 1.49 -9.96 2.47
CA GLY A 429 0.38 -10.92 2.54
C GLY A 429 -0.89 -10.26 3.12
N VAL A 430 -0.73 -9.44 4.15
CA VAL A 430 -1.84 -8.79 4.88
C VAL A 430 -1.44 -7.35 5.25
N VAL A 431 -2.35 -6.40 5.03
CA VAL A 431 -2.27 -5.02 5.51
C VAL A 431 -3.51 -4.69 6.33
N ILE A 432 -3.34 -4.11 7.52
CA ILE A 432 -4.42 -3.63 8.40
C ILE A 432 -4.22 -2.15 8.71
N GLU A 433 -5.27 -1.36 8.50
CA GLU A 433 -5.31 0.06 8.85
C GLU A 433 -6.25 0.36 10.01
N GLY A 434 -5.75 1.08 11.01
CA GLY A 434 -6.53 1.61 12.14
C GLY A 434 -7.23 0.54 12.97
N GLN A 435 -8.42 0.84 13.49
CA GLN A 435 -9.15 -0.01 14.44
C GLN A 435 -9.69 -1.36 13.89
N ASN A 436 -9.30 -1.72 12.67
CA ASN A 436 -9.91 -2.78 11.88
C ASN A 436 -9.36 -4.17 12.20
N SER A 437 -10.06 -5.22 11.74
CA SER A 437 -9.78 -6.59 12.17
C SER A 437 -9.55 -7.57 11.00
N VAL A 438 -8.56 -8.44 11.17
CA VAL A 438 -8.32 -9.60 10.29
C VAL A 438 -8.24 -10.86 11.15
N THR A 439 -9.12 -11.82 10.87
CA THR A 439 -9.09 -13.16 11.45
C THR A 439 -8.79 -14.18 10.36
N LEU A 440 -7.73 -14.97 10.54
CA LEU A 440 -7.31 -16.04 9.64
C LEU A 440 -7.42 -17.39 10.36
N THR A 441 -8.00 -18.40 9.71
CA THR A 441 -8.11 -19.76 10.28
C THR A 441 -7.78 -20.82 9.24
N ASP A 442 -6.73 -21.62 9.49
CA ASP A 442 -6.23 -22.62 8.54
C ASP A 442 -5.94 -22.02 7.15
N CYS A 443 -5.31 -20.85 7.11
CA CYS A 443 -4.91 -20.15 5.87
C CYS A 443 -3.40 -20.31 5.61
N ASP A 444 -3.04 -20.48 4.34
CA ASP A 444 -1.65 -20.41 3.89
C ASP A 444 -1.39 -19.01 3.30
N VAL A 445 -0.63 -18.19 4.02
CA VAL A 445 -0.29 -16.80 3.64
C VAL A 445 1.14 -16.72 3.14
N THR A 446 1.34 -16.12 1.97
CA THR A 446 2.66 -15.78 1.44
C THR A 446 2.71 -14.29 1.08
N GLY A 447 3.72 -13.58 1.58
CA GLY A 447 4.04 -12.21 1.18
C GLY A 447 5.47 -12.12 0.64
N ASN A 448 5.62 -11.46 -0.51
CA ASN A 448 6.89 -11.29 -1.21
C ASN A 448 7.07 -9.83 -1.66
N MET A 449 6.92 -8.88 -0.73
CA MET A 449 7.01 -7.44 -0.99
C MET A 449 8.26 -7.08 -1.81
N GLN A 450 8.09 -6.57 -3.04
CA GLN A 450 9.20 -6.31 -3.96
C GLN A 450 9.53 -4.83 -4.04
N GLY A 451 10.64 -4.47 -3.41
CA GLY A 451 11.06 -3.08 -3.29
C GLY A 451 10.07 -2.26 -2.47
N THR A 452 10.32 -0.96 -2.43
CA THR A 452 9.63 -0.02 -1.57
C THR A 452 8.75 0.90 -2.40
N TYR A 453 7.65 1.41 -1.83
CA TYR A 453 6.75 2.31 -2.54
C TYR A 453 7.55 3.55 -3.01
N GLN A 454 7.42 3.87 -4.30
CA GLN A 454 8.17 4.95 -4.98
C GLN A 454 9.71 4.77 -5.00
N GLY A 455 10.24 3.62 -4.58
CA GLY A 455 11.68 3.33 -4.58
C GLY A 455 12.46 3.97 -3.43
N ASP A 456 11.79 4.33 -2.33
CA ASP A 456 12.40 4.81 -1.10
C ASP A 456 13.19 3.68 -0.40
N GLU A 457 14.51 3.67 -0.54
CA GLU A 457 15.38 2.62 0.03
C GLU A 457 15.41 2.54 1.58
N ASN A 458 14.69 3.43 2.27
CA ASN A 458 14.60 3.46 3.74
C ASN A 458 13.35 2.78 4.30
N GLU A 459 12.35 2.45 3.47
CA GLU A 459 11.16 1.74 3.95
C GLU A 459 11.49 0.30 4.35
N ASN A 460 10.90 -0.13 5.45
CA ASN A 460 10.90 -1.52 5.87
C ASN A 460 10.12 -2.40 4.89
N LEU A 461 10.75 -3.44 4.35
CA LEU A 461 10.04 -4.50 3.63
C LEU A 461 9.45 -5.48 4.65
N HIS A 462 8.20 -5.90 4.46
CA HIS A 462 7.51 -6.78 5.41
C HIS A 462 6.47 -7.70 4.76
N THR A 463 6.12 -8.77 5.49
CA THR A 463 5.08 -9.74 5.11
C THR A 463 3.70 -9.32 5.59
N ILE A 464 3.62 -8.72 6.79
CA ILE A 464 2.38 -8.22 7.39
C ILE A 464 2.61 -6.78 7.86
N MET A 465 1.69 -5.88 7.51
CA MET A 465 1.69 -4.49 7.94
C MET A 465 0.49 -4.20 8.86
N ILE A 466 0.74 -3.53 9.98
CA ILE A 466 -0.31 -3.03 10.88
C ILE A 466 -0.01 -1.56 11.16
N TYR A 467 -0.85 -0.64 10.69
CA TYR A 467 -0.57 0.80 10.81
C TYR A 467 -1.81 1.68 10.89
N GLN A 468 -1.61 2.99 11.05
CA GLN A 468 -2.64 4.00 10.84
C GLN A 468 -2.19 4.99 9.76
N SER A 469 -3.00 5.15 8.73
CA SER A 469 -2.88 6.23 7.75
C SER A 469 -3.56 7.51 8.27
N MET A 470 -3.12 8.69 7.82
CA MET A 470 -3.78 9.96 8.15
C MET A 470 -4.74 10.43 7.04
N SER A 471 -5.28 9.50 6.24
CA SER A 471 -6.21 9.82 5.14
C SER A 471 -7.65 10.07 5.61
N GLY A 472 -8.04 9.39 6.69
CA GLY A 472 -9.42 9.34 7.17
C GLY A 472 -10.28 8.26 6.50
N ASP A 473 -9.66 7.31 5.78
CA ASP A 473 -10.36 6.16 5.18
C ASP A 473 -10.65 5.06 6.21
N ALA A 474 -9.73 4.87 7.16
CA ALA A 474 -9.89 4.03 8.35
C ALA A 474 -10.01 4.88 9.63
N GLU A 475 -10.86 4.46 10.58
CA GLU A 475 -11.00 5.10 11.89
C GLU A 475 -9.79 4.77 12.80
N GLU A 476 -9.30 5.79 13.53
CA GLU A 476 -8.19 5.66 14.49
C GLU A 476 -8.56 4.75 15.68
N GLY A 477 -7.77 3.69 15.92
CA GLY A 477 -7.94 2.83 17.09
C GLY A 477 -7.06 1.57 17.08
N GLU A 478 -7.47 0.56 17.85
CA GLU A 478 -6.69 -0.66 18.08
C GLU A 478 -6.92 -1.71 16.99
N ALA A 479 -5.90 -1.95 16.15
CA ALA A 479 -5.92 -2.97 15.12
C ALA A 479 -5.96 -4.37 15.73
N ASN A 480 -6.69 -5.31 15.12
CA ASN A 480 -6.83 -6.67 15.64
C ASN A 480 -6.46 -7.72 14.58
N LEU A 481 -5.33 -8.42 14.79
CA LEU A 481 -4.92 -9.56 13.97
C LEU A 481 -5.03 -10.85 14.77
N SER A 482 -5.78 -11.84 14.28
CA SER A 482 -5.86 -13.16 14.92
C SER A 482 -5.63 -14.26 13.90
N ILE A 483 -4.68 -15.16 14.15
CA ILE A 483 -4.29 -16.23 13.23
C ILE A 483 -4.24 -17.54 14.02
N THR A 484 -5.04 -18.51 13.58
CA THR A 484 -5.13 -19.85 14.18
C THR A 484 -4.88 -20.92 13.11
N GLY A 485 -3.87 -21.76 13.32
CA GLY A 485 -3.45 -22.77 12.34
C GLY A 485 -2.89 -22.16 11.05
N GLY A 486 -2.71 -23.01 10.04
CA GLY A 486 -2.16 -22.59 8.74
C GLY A 486 -0.71 -22.15 8.80
N SER A 487 -0.30 -21.31 7.86
CA SER A 487 1.09 -20.86 7.71
C SER A 487 1.22 -19.39 7.30
N ILE A 488 2.34 -18.76 7.68
CA ILE A 488 2.75 -17.43 7.22
C ILE A 488 4.18 -17.54 6.69
N THR A 489 4.36 -17.28 5.40
CA THR A 489 5.64 -17.29 4.72
C THR A 489 5.99 -15.89 4.23
N GLY A 490 6.98 -15.29 4.87
CA GLY A 490 7.70 -14.15 4.29
C GLY A 490 8.75 -14.66 3.31
N GLU A 491 8.67 -14.23 2.04
CA GLU A 491 9.72 -14.45 1.05
C GLU A 491 10.71 -13.28 0.96
N ASN A 492 10.30 -12.09 1.44
CA ASN A 492 11.17 -10.92 1.56
C ASN A 492 10.79 -10.05 2.77
N GLY A 493 11.78 -9.39 3.38
CA GLY A 493 11.56 -8.48 4.50
C GLY A 493 11.34 -9.13 5.88
N ASP A 494 10.90 -8.32 6.83
CA ASP A 494 10.53 -8.73 8.19
C ASP A 494 9.15 -9.41 8.19
N LEU A 495 8.83 -10.23 9.20
CA LEU A 495 7.53 -10.93 9.19
C LEU A 495 6.36 -9.99 9.52
N ILE A 496 6.45 -9.23 10.62
CA ILE A 496 5.41 -8.28 11.03
C ILE A 496 6.04 -6.91 11.31
N TYR A 497 5.53 -5.90 10.61
CA TYR A 497 5.86 -4.48 10.84
C TYR A 497 4.64 -3.75 11.41
N SER A 498 4.86 -2.98 12.48
CA SER A 498 3.85 -2.14 13.10
C SER A 498 4.36 -0.72 13.34
N THR A 499 3.57 0.29 12.93
CA THR A 499 3.94 1.71 13.04
C THR A 499 2.69 2.59 13.19
N ASN A 500 2.81 3.71 13.89
CA ASN A 500 1.76 4.72 14.08
C ASN A 500 0.41 4.19 14.64
N THR A 501 0.36 3.04 15.33
CA THR A 501 -0.92 2.48 15.80
C THR A 501 -0.78 1.60 17.05
N SER A 502 -1.91 1.41 17.75
CA SER A 502 -2.08 0.36 18.77
C SER A 502 -2.57 -0.93 18.11
N SER A 503 -2.11 -2.09 18.56
CA SER A 503 -2.50 -3.38 17.98
C SER A 503 -2.55 -4.55 18.97
N VAL A 504 -3.48 -5.47 18.74
CA VAL A 504 -3.56 -6.78 19.38
C VAL A 504 -3.30 -7.84 18.31
N VAL A 505 -2.31 -8.71 18.55
CA VAL A 505 -1.95 -9.82 17.68
C VAL A 505 -2.11 -11.13 18.46
N ASN A 506 -2.91 -12.06 17.95
CA ASN A 506 -3.06 -13.41 18.49
C ASN A 506 -2.50 -14.42 17.49
N LEU A 507 -1.54 -15.25 17.91
CA LEU A 507 -0.99 -16.35 17.12
C LEU A 507 -1.19 -17.67 17.88
N GLU A 508 -1.91 -18.61 17.25
CA GLU A 508 -2.17 -19.95 17.79
C GLU A 508 -1.85 -21.04 16.76
N ASP A 509 -0.87 -21.90 17.07
CA ASP A 509 -0.52 -23.09 16.26
C ASP A 509 -0.15 -22.79 14.78
N VAL A 510 0.45 -21.64 14.50
CA VAL A 510 0.77 -21.14 13.14
C VAL A 510 2.20 -21.52 12.73
N ASP A 511 2.38 -22.09 11.52
CA ASP A 511 3.70 -22.34 10.95
C ASP A 511 4.30 -21.04 10.37
N LEU A 512 5.34 -20.49 11.02
CA LEU A 512 5.99 -19.23 10.61
C LEU A 512 7.30 -19.49 9.85
N THR A 513 7.44 -18.90 8.65
CA THR A 513 8.67 -18.86 7.86
C THR A 513 9.08 -17.41 7.62
N LEU A 514 10.26 -17.01 8.10
CA LEU A 514 10.80 -15.66 7.95
C LEU A 514 11.76 -15.60 6.75
N ALA A 515 11.74 -14.49 6.01
CA ALA A 515 12.70 -14.25 4.93
C ALA A 515 14.09 -13.84 5.44
N ASN A 516 14.13 -13.17 6.58
CA ASN A 516 15.34 -12.74 7.28
C ASN A 516 15.30 -13.22 8.75
N ASP A 517 16.07 -12.58 9.64
CA ASP A 517 16.12 -12.94 11.06
C ASP A 517 15.21 -12.07 11.96
N THR A 518 14.32 -11.25 11.41
CA THR A 518 13.44 -10.33 12.15
C THR A 518 11.98 -10.78 12.11
N LEU A 519 11.45 -11.13 13.29
CA LEU A 519 10.07 -11.55 13.49
C LEU A 519 9.14 -10.33 13.59
N LEU A 520 9.47 -9.40 14.48
CA LEU A 520 8.68 -8.21 14.77
C LEU A 520 9.54 -6.97 14.68
N ARG A 521 9.02 -5.95 14.02
CA ARG A 521 9.51 -4.57 14.07
C ARG A 521 8.37 -3.64 14.47
N ILE A 522 8.57 -2.93 15.57
CA ILE A 522 7.57 -2.04 16.17
C ILE A 522 8.28 -0.70 16.40
N GLU A 523 8.13 0.22 15.45
CA GLU A 523 8.91 1.47 15.44
C GLU A 523 8.19 2.63 14.73
N GLY A 524 8.66 3.85 14.99
CA GLY A 524 8.28 5.02 14.21
C GLY A 524 8.84 4.99 12.79
N ASN A 525 8.05 5.51 11.84
CA ASN A 525 8.52 5.78 10.49
C ASN A 525 9.04 7.24 10.35
N ASP A 526 9.64 7.58 9.21
CA ASP A 526 10.18 8.92 8.94
C ASP A 526 9.10 10.00 8.70
N GLY A 527 7.82 9.63 8.69
CA GLY A 527 6.68 10.52 8.46
C GLY A 527 6.50 10.96 7.00
N SER A 528 7.37 10.57 6.07
CA SER A 528 7.32 10.99 4.65
C SER A 528 6.02 10.59 3.94
N ARG A 529 5.35 9.55 4.47
CA ARG A 529 4.10 8.98 3.97
C ARG A 529 2.85 9.57 4.60
N GLY A 530 3.01 10.47 5.57
CA GLY A 530 1.91 10.94 6.40
C GLY A 530 1.36 9.87 7.34
N TRP A 531 2.13 8.82 7.66
CA TRP A 531 1.79 7.82 8.68
C TRP A 531 2.22 8.33 10.06
N GLY A 532 1.54 9.40 10.50
CA GLY A 532 1.83 10.13 11.73
C GLY A 532 2.98 11.13 11.59
N THR A 533 3.45 11.63 12.73
CA THR A 533 4.58 12.57 12.84
C THR A 533 5.83 11.85 13.31
N SER A 534 6.93 11.95 12.56
CA SER A 534 8.20 11.30 12.92
C SER A 534 8.66 11.67 14.34
N GLY A 535 9.07 10.67 15.12
CA GLY A 535 9.41 10.82 16.54
C GLY A 535 8.19 10.85 17.46
N SER A 536 6.98 10.61 16.95
CA SER A 536 5.71 10.51 17.71
C SER A 536 4.69 9.58 17.03
N ASN A 537 5.17 8.67 16.19
CA ASN A 537 4.43 7.74 15.34
C ASN A 537 4.91 6.29 15.55
N GLY A 538 5.33 5.95 16.76
CA GLY A 538 5.63 4.57 17.17
C GLY A 538 4.35 3.72 17.23
N ALA A 539 4.50 2.47 17.66
CA ALA A 539 3.39 1.53 17.80
C ALA A 539 3.36 0.85 19.17
N ASP A 540 2.15 0.52 19.62
CA ASP A 540 1.88 -0.14 20.90
C ASP A 540 1.25 -1.51 20.63
N MET A 541 2.02 -2.60 20.77
CA MET A 541 1.55 -3.96 20.44
C MET A 541 1.33 -4.84 21.68
N SER A 542 0.22 -5.57 21.71
CA SER A 542 0.04 -6.74 22.58
C SER A 542 0.03 -8.02 21.74
N LEU A 543 1.06 -8.86 21.89
CA LEU A 543 1.19 -10.15 21.21
C LEU A 543 0.89 -11.30 22.18
N PHE A 544 -0.14 -12.08 21.87
CA PHE A 544 -0.52 -13.30 22.57
C PHE A 544 -0.14 -14.52 21.71
N ALA A 545 0.84 -15.28 22.20
CA ALA A 545 1.36 -16.48 21.56
C ALA A 545 0.90 -17.72 22.36
N THR A 546 0.00 -18.50 21.78
CA THR A 546 -0.62 -19.68 22.43
C THR A 546 -0.26 -20.93 21.64
N LYS A 547 0.38 -21.93 22.27
CA LYS A 547 0.84 -23.15 21.57
C LYS A 547 1.69 -22.83 20.32
N GLN A 548 2.42 -21.73 20.36
CA GLN A 548 3.05 -21.09 19.22
C GLN A 548 4.58 -21.23 19.27
N THR A 549 5.19 -21.53 18.13
CA THR A 549 6.65 -21.45 17.97
C THR A 549 7.01 -20.12 17.32
N LEU A 550 7.86 -19.34 17.99
CA LEU A 550 8.38 -18.05 17.52
C LEU A 550 9.90 -18.18 17.35
N THR A 551 10.45 -17.62 16.27
CA THR A 551 11.90 -17.53 16.08
C THR A 551 12.29 -16.16 15.53
N GLY A 552 13.51 -15.72 15.78
CA GLY A 552 14.06 -14.47 15.24
C GLY A 552 14.11 -13.31 16.23
N LYS A 553 14.35 -12.11 15.71
CA LYS A 553 14.54 -10.87 16.48
C LYS A 553 13.24 -10.12 16.65
N ILE A 554 13.12 -9.44 17.79
CA ILE A 554 12.08 -8.47 18.09
C ILE A 554 12.76 -7.11 18.31
N ILE A 555 12.35 -6.12 17.53
CA ILE A 555 12.88 -4.75 17.54
C ILE A 555 11.75 -3.79 17.95
N VAL A 556 11.97 -3.01 19.01
CA VAL A 556 11.02 -2.04 19.57
C VAL A 556 11.76 -0.75 19.89
N ASP A 557 11.45 0.34 19.17
CA ASP A 557 12.15 1.62 19.30
C ASP A 557 11.73 2.45 20.53
N GLU A 558 12.46 3.52 20.82
CA GLU A 558 12.27 4.37 22.02
C GLU A 558 10.90 5.06 22.13
N ILE A 559 10.09 5.06 21.07
CA ILE A 559 8.72 5.61 21.05
C ILE A 559 7.61 4.55 20.92
N SER A 560 7.97 3.27 21.03
CA SER A 560 7.07 2.12 20.85
C SER A 560 7.04 1.20 22.08
N SER A 561 6.03 0.33 22.13
CA SER A 561 5.90 -0.69 23.19
C SER A 561 5.43 -2.06 22.69
N LEU A 562 5.81 -3.09 23.46
CA LEU A 562 5.40 -4.47 23.25
C LEU A 562 5.06 -5.15 24.58
N THR A 563 3.87 -5.75 24.65
CA THR A 563 3.54 -6.77 25.66
C THR A 563 3.51 -8.14 24.97
N LEU A 564 4.51 -8.99 25.23
CA LEU A 564 4.59 -10.36 24.74
C LEU A 564 4.13 -11.34 25.82
N THR A 565 3.05 -12.07 25.57
CA THR A 565 2.54 -13.13 26.46
C THR A 565 2.65 -14.50 25.77
N MET A 566 3.39 -15.42 26.37
CA MET A 566 3.51 -16.82 25.90
C MET A 566 2.80 -17.80 26.82
N SER A 567 1.93 -18.64 26.25
CA SER A 567 1.15 -19.64 26.98
C SER A 567 0.96 -20.97 26.23
N ASP A 568 0.55 -22.01 26.96
CA ASP A 568 0.26 -23.37 26.46
C ASP A 568 1.40 -23.97 25.62
N ASN A 569 2.56 -24.17 26.25
CA ASN A 569 3.75 -24.77 25.64
C ASN A 569 4.37 -23.97 24.47
N SER A 570 4.06 -22.67 24.36
CA SER A 570 4.73 -21.76 23.41
C SER A 570 6.25 -21.70 23.62
N SER A 571 7.00 -21.47 22.55
CA SER A 571 8.46 -21.33 22.61
C SER A 571 8.96 -20.18 21.74
N PHE A 572 9.91 -19.41 22.26
CA PHE A 572 10.60 -18.35 21.52
C PHE A 572 12.11 -18.66 21.47
N GLU A 573 12.68 -18.74 20.27
CA GLU A 573 14.14 -18.79 20.05
C GLU A 573 14.59 -17.50 19.36
N GLY A 574 15.10 -16.55 20.13
CA GLY A 574 15.29 -15.17 19.65
C GLY A 574 15.91 -14.20 20.65
N SER A 575 16.18 -12.98 20.16
CA SER A 575 16.63 -11.84 20.96
C SER A 575 15.62 -10.69 20.88
N ILE A 576 15.60 -9.85 21.93
CA ILE A 576 14.75 -8.65 22.00
C ILE A 576 15.64 -7.43 22.25
N ASN A 577 15.55 -6.42 21.39
CA ASN A 577 16.30 -5.17 21.49
C ASN A 577 17.81 -5.37 21.74
N GLU A 578 18.44 -6.22 20.93
CA GLU A 578 19.87 -6.59 21.05
C GLU A 578 20.82 -5.39 20.98
N ASN A 579 20.43 -4.30 20.30
CA ASN A 579 21.23 -3.08 20.18
C ASN A 579 20.82 -1.99 21.18
N GLN A 580 19.93 -2.28 22.14
CA GLN A 580 19.34 -1.34 23.10
C GLN A 580 18.51 -0.23 22.42
N GLU A 581 17.61 -0.63 21.53
CA GLU A 581 16.73 0.22 20.71
C GLU A 581 15.74 1.08 21.52
N GLY A 582 15.56 0.79 22.81
CA GLY A 582 15.03 1.72 23.81
C GLY A 582 13.55 1.56 24.19
N GLY A 583 12.77 0.78 23.42
CA GLY A 583 11.33 0.65 23.61
C GLY A 583 10.86 -0.05 24.89
N THR A 584 9.59 0.14 25.22
CA THR A 584 8.98 -0.44 26.43
C THR A 584 8.54 -1.87 26.15
N VAL A 585 9.35 -2.86 26.53
CA VAL A 585 9.03 -4.29 26.34
C VAL A 585 8.71 -4.98 27.66
N ALA A 586 7.54 -5.59 27.74
CA ALA A 586 7.10 -6.48 28.82
C ALA A 586 6.95 -7.91 28.29
N VAL A 587 7.55 -8.89 28.98
CA VAL A 587 7.47 -10.32 28.60
C VAL A 587 6.85 -11.14 29.73
N SER A 588 5.87 -11.97 29.41
CA SER A 588 5.23 -12.92 30.33
C SER A 588 5.29 -14.35 29.80
N LEU A 589 5.77 -15.29 30.62
CA LEU A 589 5.78 -16.73 30.33
C LEU A 589 4.92 -17.49 31.34
N ASP A 590 4.07 -18.41 30.88
CA ASP A 590 3.53 -19.45 31.76
C ASP A 590 4.56 -20.54 32.11
N ASP A 591 4.25 -21.39 33.09
CA ASP A 591 5.13 -22.47 33.56
C ASP A 591 5.52 -23.50 32.48
N SER A 592 4.78 -23.55 31.35
CA SER A 592 4.98 -24.50 30.25
C SER A 592 5.76 -23.93 29.08
N SER A 593 5.76 -22.60 28.92
CA SER A 593 6.40 -21.89 27.81
C SER A 593 7.90 -21.71 28.04
N THR A 594 8.67 -21.46 26.97
CA THR A 594 10.14 -21.30 27.07
C THR A 594 10.68 -20.17 26.20
N TRP A 595 11.81 -19.59 26.62
CA TRP A 595 12.56 -18.63 25.81
C TRP A 595 14.03 -19.03 25.75
N THR A 596 14.56 -19.33 24.57
CA THR A 596 15.99 -19.49 24.31
C THR A 596 16.56 -18.23 23.67
N LEU A 597 17.60 -17.66 24.29
CA LEU A 597 18.25 -16.46 23.78
C LEU A 597 19.17 -16.78 22.59
N THR A 598 19.15 -15.93 21.57
CA THR A 598 20.10 -15.95 20.43
C THR A 598 21.03 -14.73 20.41
N GLY A 599 20.81 -13.77 21.32
CA GLY A 599 21.56 -12.53 21.52
C GLY A 599 21.32 -12.00 22.94
N ASP A 600 22.14 -11.05 23.38
CA ASP A 600 21.82 -10.30 24.61
C ASP A 600 20.47 -9.60 24.41
N SER A 601 19.61 -9.65 25.42
CA SER A 601 18.21 -9.19 25.28
C SER A 601 17.84 -8.20 26.38
N TYR A 602 17.14 -7.13 26.01
CA TYR A 602 16.84 -6.00 26.88
C TYR A 602 15.33 -5.78 26.94
N VAL A 603 14.75 -5.99 28.13
CA VAL A 603 13.32 -5.80 28.39
C VAL A 603 13.10 -4.92 29.62
N THR A 604 11.96 -4.23 29.69
CA THR A 604 11.60 -3.40 30.85
C THR A 604 11.01 -4.23 31.99
N SER A 605 10.29 -5.31 31.68
CA SER A 605 9.76 -6.23 32.68
C SER A 605 9.73 -7.68 32.18
N PHE A 606 9.88 -8.61 33.12
CA PHE A 606 9.77 -10.04 32.88
C PHE A 606 8.95 -10.69 34.00
N GLU A 607 7.88 -11.39 33.63
CA GLU A 607 7.07 -12.22 34.51
C GLU A 607 7.17 -13.68 34.08
N GLY A 608 7.59 -14.57 34.99
CA GLY A 608 7.81 -15.99 34.69
C GLY A 608 8.95 -16.58 35.52
N SER A 609 9.29 -17.84 35.24
CA SER A 609 10.42 -18.50 35.87
C SER A 609 11.70 -18.41 35.04
N MET A 610 12.82 -18.04 35.66
CA MET A 610 14.13 -18.10 35.01
C MET A 610 14.59 -19.54 34.69
N ASP A 611 13.93 -20.58 35.23
CA ASP A 611 14.16 -21.96 34.79
C ASP A 611 13.71 -22.17 33.33
N ASN A 612 12.64 -21.49 32.90
CA ASN A 612 12.07 -21.53 31.55
C ASN A 612 12.85 -20.67 30.53
N VAL A 613 13.77 -19.82 30.99
CA VAL A 613 14.66 -19.01 30.13
C VAL A 613 16.00 -19.72 29.93
N ASN A 614 16.32 -20.16 28.72
CA ASN A 614 17.63 -20.66 28.35
C ASN A 614 18.52 -19.51 27.85
N LEU A 615 19.39 -19.00 28.75
CA LEU A 615 20.32 -17.92 28.44
C LEU A 615 21.30 -18.23 27.30
N ASN A 616 21.59 -19.51 26.99
CA ASN A 616 22.37 -19.93 25.82
C ASN A 616 23.76 -19.27 25.64
N GLY A 617 24.34 -18.70 26.71
CA GLY A 617 25.62 -17.97 26.67
C GLY A 617 25.48 -16.43 26.61
N TYR A 618 24.26 -15.92 26.46
CA TYR A 618 23.88 -14.51 26.46
C TYR A 618 23.31 -14.06 27.81
N THR A 619 22.99 -12.77 27.91
CA THR A 619 22.43 -12.13 29.10
C THR A 619 21.02 -11.58 28.80
N LEU A 620 20.06 -11.93 29.66
CA LEU A 620 18.79 -11.21 29.75
C LEU A 620 18.96 -10.04 30.72
N TYR A 621 18.70 -8.82 30.25
CA TYR A 621 18.62 -7.61 31.07
C TYR A 621 17.16 -7.25 31.26
N VAL A 622 16.71 -7.17 32.53
CA VAL A 622 15.38 -6.70 32.92
C VAL A 622 15.56 -5.39 33.69
N ASP A 623 15.01 -4.29 33.19
CA ASP A 623 15.21 -2.92 33.74
C ASP A 623 16.72 -2.60 33.95
N GLY A 624 17.55 -2.97 32.95
CA GLY A 624 19.00 -2.82 33.00
C GLY A 624 19.74 -3.77 33.95
N VAL A 625 19.05 -4.65 34.67
CA VAL A 625 19.65 -5.63 35.59
C VAL A 625 19.82 -6.97 34.89
N ALA A 626 21.08 -7.43 34.78
CA ALA A 626 21.41 -8.75 34.27
C ALA A 626 20.83 -9.86 35.15
N GLN A 627 20.08 -10.79 34.55
CA GLN A 627 19.46 -11.93 35.20
C GLN A 627 20.38 -13.16 35.21
N SER A 628 20.21 -14.02 36.21
CA SER A 628 20.89 -15.32 36.31
C SER A 628 19.92 -16.38 36.85
N LYS A 629 20.21 -17.66 36.58
CA LYS A 629 19.59 -18.79 37.28
C LYS A 629 20.18 -18.98 38.68
#